data_AF-A0A9L0T5R7-F1
#
_entry.id   AF-A0A9L0T5R7-F1
#
_cell.length_a   1.000
_cell.length_b   1.000
_cell.length_c   1.000
_cell.angle_alpha   90.00
_cell.angle_beta   90.00
_cell.angle_gamma   90.00
#
_symmetry.space_group_name_H-M   'P 1'
#
loop_
_entity.id
_entity.type
_entity.pdbx_description
1 polymer ?
#
loop_
_entity_poly.entity_id
_entity_poly.type
_entity_poly.pdbx_seq_one_letter_code
_entity_poly.pdbx_strand_id
1 'polypeptide(L)'
;MIKTLNKIGIEGKYLNIIKAIYDRPTANIILNGQKLKAIPLRTGTRQGCPLSPLLFNIVLEVLARAIRQEKEIKGIQIGNEEVKLSLFADDMILYIENPKESIEKLLEIINNYSKVAGYKINVHKSVAFLYTNNELTEKELKNSIPFTIATKRIKYLGINLTKEVKDLYNENYKTFLKEIDDDIK
;
A
#
# COMPACT_ATOMS: atom_id res chain seq x y z
N MET A 1 -9.01 -2.69 -13.90
CA MET A 1 -7.98 -2.30 -14.90
C MET A 1 -8.59 -1.72 -16.17
N ILE A 2 -9.12 -2.51 -17.12
CA ILE A 2 -9.57 -1.98 -18.44
C ILE A 2 -10.61 -0.86 -18.31
N LYS A 3 -11.60 -1.03 -17.41
CA LYS A 3 -12.59 0.03 -17.10
C LYS A 3 -11.94 1.30 -16.55
N THR A 4 -10.93 1.16 -15.68
CA THR A 4 -10.16 2.27 -15.12
C THR A 4 -9.44 3.04 -16.22
N LEU A 5 -8.74 2.33 -17.11
CA LEU A 5 -8.00 2.92 -18.23
C LEU A 5 -8.94 3.75 -19.12
N ASN A 6 -10.11 3.20 -19.47
CA ASN A 6 -11.12 3.91 -20.24
C ASN A 6 -11.61 5.18 -19.52
N LYS A 7 -11.87 5.09 -18.20
CA LYS A 7 -12.35 6.23 -17.39
C LYS A 7 -11.34 7.38 -17.29
N ILE A 8 -10.04 7.08 -17.37
CA ILE A 8 -8.97 8.10 -17.38
C ILE A 8 -8.62 8.59 -18.80
N GLY A 9 -9.39 8.19 -19.82
CA GLY A 9 -9.24 8.66 -21.20
C GLY A 9 -8.31 7.81 -22.08
N ILE A 10 -7.86 6.64 -21.62
CA ILE A 10 -7.10 5.72 -22.47
C ILE A 10 -8.08 4.92 -23.33
N GLU A 11 -8.09 5.20 -24.62
CA GLU A 11 -9.00 4.62 -25.59
C GLU A 11 -8.32 4.19 -26.90
N GLY A 12 -9.14 3.76 -27.86
CA GLY A 12 -8.68 3.40 -29.21
C GLY A 12 -7.60 2.30 -29.23
N LYS A 13 -6.56 2.53 -30.05
CA LYS A 13 -5.51 1.55 -30.33
C LYS A 13 -4.76 1.13 -29.06
N TYR A 14 -4.43 2.07 -28.18
CA TYR A 14 -3.68 1.78 -26.95
C TYR A 14 -4.48 0.88 -26.00
N LEU A 15 -5.75 1.19 -25.77
CA LEU A 15 -6.62 0.36 -24.93
C LEU A 15 -6.78 -1.05 -25.52
N ASN A 16 -6.91 -1.15 -26.85
CA ASN A 16 -7.06 -2.42 -27.54
C ASN A 16 -5.80 -3.29 -27.43
N ILE A 17 -4.61 -2.69 -27.52
CA ILE A 17 -3.34 -3.41 -27.29
C ILE A 17 -3.29 -3.96 -25.86
N ILE A 18 -3.63 -3.14 -24.86
CA ILE A 18 -3.63 -3.59 -23.45
C ILE A 18 -4.66 -4.70 -23.23
N LYS A 19 -5.86 -4.57 -23.82
CA LYS A 19 -6.88 -5.64 -23.79
C LYS A 19 -6.34 -6.93 -24.40
N ALA A 20 -5.68 -6.88 -25.56
CA ALA A 20 -5.12 -8.07 -26.21
C ALA A 20 -4.01 -8.72 -25.36
N ILE A 21 -3.15 -7.92 -24.72
CA ILE A 21 -2.13 -8.41 -23.78
C ILE A 21 -2.79 -9.13 -22.59
N TYR A 22 -3.91 -8.64 -22.09
CA TYR A 22 -4.56 -9.17 -20.89
C TYR A 22 -5.80 -10.03 -21.18
N ASP A 23 -6.06 -10.41 -22.44
CA ASP A 23 -7.14 -11.33 -22.79
C ASP A 23 -6.72 -12.75 -22.43
N ARG A 24 -7.57 -13.42 -21.64
CA ARG A 24 -7.44 -14.83 -21.22
C ARG A 24 -5.99 -15.29 -20.97
N PRO A 25 -5.23 -14.61 -20.10
CA PRO A 25 -3.84 -14.98 -19.85
C PRO A 25 -3.77 -16.37 -19.22
N THR A 26 -2.71 -17.12 -19.54
CA THR A 26 -2.40 -18.41 -18.94
C THR A 26 -1.01 -18.40 -18.34
N ALA A 27 -0.82 -19.09 -17.21
CA ALA A 27 0.49 -19.37 -16.63
C ALA A 27 0.82 -20.85 -16.72
N ASN A 28 2.11 -21.17 -16.76
CA ASN A 28 2.61 -22.54 -16.60
C ASN A 28 3.64 -22.54 -15.49
N ILE A 29 3.70 -23.63 -14.73
CA ILE A 29 4.74 -23.88 -13.75
C ILE A 29 5.81 -24.73 -14.44
N ILE A 30 7.09 -24.34 -14.30
CA ILE A 30 8.22 -25.15 -14.75
C ILE A 30 8.80 -25.83 -13.52
N LEU A 31 8.80 -27.16 -13.50
CA LEU A 31 9.34 -27.98 -12.42
C LEU A 31 10.36 -28.96 -13.00
N ASN A 32 11.61 -28.93 -12.51
CA ASN A 32 12.71 -29.77 -13.00
C ASN A 32 12.89 -29.69 -14.54
N GLY A 33 12.76 -28.49 -15.11
CA GLY A 33 12.83 -28.27 -16.57
C GLY A 33 11.59 -28.72 -17.35
N GLN A 34 10.60 -29.35 -16.71
CA GLN A 34 9.36 -29.76 -17.36
C GLN A 34 8.26 -28.72 -17.17
N LYS A 35 7.54 -28.42 -18.26
CA LYS A 35 6.42 -27.48 -18.28
C LYS A 35 5.12 -28.19 -17.89
N LEU A 36 4.54 -27.83 -16.76
CA LEU A 36 3.25 -28.34 -16.29
C LEU A 36 2.08 -27.73 -17.09
N LYS A 37 0.89 -28.30 -16.91
CA LYS A 37 -0.36 -27.87 -17.57
C LYS A 37 -0.62 -26.38 -17.37
N ALA A 38 -1.14 -25.72 -18.41
CA ALA A 38 -1.49 -24.31 -18.36
C ALA A 38 -2.65 -24.06 -17.40
N ILE A 39 -2.52 -23.00 -16.61
CA ILE A 39 -3.50 -22.53 -15.65
C ILE A 39 -4.06 -21.21 -16.18
N PRO A 40 -5.38 -21.10 -16.42
CA PRO A 40 -5.98 -19.82 -16.79
C PRO A 40 -5.90 -18.84 -15.62
N LEU A 41 -5.39 -17.64 -15.88
CA LEU A 41 -5.33 -16.55 -14.92
C LEU A 41 -6.58 -15.68 -15.06
N ARG A 42 -7.25 -15.41 -13.93
CA ARG A 42 -8.45 -14.57 -13.88
C ARG A 42 -8.15 -13.11 -13.54
N THR A 43 -7.10 -12.88 -12.76
CA THR A 43 -6.73 -11.58 -12.20
C THR A 43 -5.22 -11.45 -12.10
N GLY A 44 -4.74 -10.22 -11.97
CA GLY A 44 -3.33 -9.91 -11.75
C GLY A 44 -2.61 -9.39 -12.98
N THR A 45 -1.48 -8.71 -12.73
CA THR A 45 -0.56 -8.22 -13.75
C THR A 45 0.60 -9.20 -13.94
N ARG A 46 1.22 -9.22 -15.11
CA ARG A 46 2.35 -10.13 -15.39
C ARG A 46 3.61 -9.66 -14.66
N GLN A 47 4.19 -10.51 -13.82
CA GLN A 47 5.50 -10.22 -13.22
C GLN A 47 6.59 -10.19 -14.30
N GLY A 48 7.56 -9.28 -14.19
CA GLY A 48 8.61 -9.06 -15.18
C GLY A 48 8.18 -8.32 -16.45
N CYS A 49 6.88 -8.00 -16.62
CA CYS A 49 6.42 -7.19 -17.74
C CYS A 49 6.65 -5.70 -17.45
N PRO A 50 7.35 -4.94 -18.32
CA PRO A 50 7.63 -3.52 -18.10
C PRO A 50 6.39 -2.63 -17.95
N LEU A 51 5.25 -3.04 -18.52
CA LEU A 51 3.99 -2.29 -18.47
C LEU A 51 3.21 -2.54 -17.17
N SER A 52 3.40 -3.70 -16.53
CA SER A 52 2.63 -4.13 -15.36
C SER A 52 2.71 -3.15 -14.18
N PRO A 53 3.88 -2.59 -13.80
CA PRO A 53 3.96 -1.64 -12.68
C PRO A 53 3.11 -0.39 -12.91
N LEU A 54 3.11 0.15 -14.13
CA LEU A 54 2.31 1.33 -14.45
C LEU A 54 0.81 1.03 -14.39
N LEU A 55 0.39 -0.12 -14.94
CA LEU A 55 -1.00 -0.56 -14.86
C LEU A 55 -1.46 -0.79 -13.42
N PHE A 56 -0.58 -1.35 -12.58
CA PHE A 56 -0.84 -1.53 -11.16
C PHE A 56 -1.06 -0.17 -10.47
N ASN A 57 -0.15 0.79 -10.67
CA ASN A 57 -0.26 2.13 -10.09
C ASN A 57 -1.54 2.85 -10.53
N ILE A 58 -1.91 2.78 -11.81
CA ILE A 58 -3.15 3.41 -12.33
C ILE A 58 -4.39 2.83 -11.66
N VAL A 59 -4.42 1.52 -11.43
CA VAL A 59 -5.58 0.89 -10.78
C VAL A 59 -5.62 1.27 -9.30
N LEU A 60 -4.48 1.25 -8.60
CA LEU A 60 -4.38 1.63 -7.19
C LEU A 60 -4.69 3.11 -6.94
N GLU A 61 -4.40 3.99 -7.91
CA GLU A 61 -4.72 5.42 -7.86
C GLU A 61 -6.23 5.67 -7.66
N VAL A 62 -7.10 4.76 -8.09
CA VAL A 62 -8.55 4.86 -7.82
C VAL A 62 -8.84 4.82 -6.31
N LEU A 63 -8.20 3.90 -5.59
CA LEU A 63 -8.31 3.81 -4.13
C LEU A 63 -7.67 5.03 -3.46
N ALA A 64 -6.49 5.43 -3.92
CA ALA A 64 -5.78 6.60 -3.40
C ALA A 64 -6.62 7.88 -3.51
N ARG A 65 -7.30 8.07 -4.64
CA ARG A 65 -8.21 9.20 -4.86
C ARG A 65 -9.44 9.13 -3.97
N ALA A 66 -10.05 7.95 -3.81
CA ALA A 66 -11.19 7.79 -2.92
C ALA A 66 -10.85 8.18 -1.48
N ILE A 67 -9.69 7.75 -0.97
CA ILE A 67 -9.22 8.11 0.38
C ILE A 67 -8.93 9.61 0.48
N ARG A 68 -8.23 10.20 -0.52
CA ARG A 68 -7.92 11.64 -0.52
C ARG A 68 -9.17 12.52 -0.51
N GLN A 69 -10.19 12.13 -1.28
CA GLN A 69 -11.42 12.91 -1.47
C GLN A 69 -12.43 12.73 -0.33
N GLU A 70 -12.34 11.65 0.45
CA GLU A 70 -13.23 11.42 1.58
C GLU A 70 -12.98 12.43 2.70
N LYS A 71 -14.02 13.18 3.09
CA LYS A 71 -13.92 14.28 4.05
C LYS A 71 -13.86 13.79 5.50
N GLU A 72 -14.47 12.64 5.76
CA GLU A 72 -14.49 11.98 7.07
C GLU A 72 -13.11 11.41 7.42
N ILE A 73 -12.31 11.04 6.42
CA ILE A 73 -10.92 10.64 6.63
C ILE A 73 -10.07 11.91 6.71
N LYS A 74 -9.62 12.25 7.92
CA LYS A 74 -8.70 13.36 8.16
C LYS A 74 -7.26 12.90 8.11
N GLY A 75 -6.45 13.59 7.31
CA GLY A 75 -5.00 13.40 7.22
C GLY A 75 -4.25 14.24 8.22
N ILE A 76 -2.92 14.25 8.09
CA ILE A 76 -2.06 15.18 8.83
C ILE A 76 -1.82 16.45 8.01
N GLN A 77 -1.74 17.59 8.68
CA GLN A 77 -1.42 18.86 8.02
C GLN A 77 0.10 19.07 7.92
N ILE A 78 0.61 19.25 6.70
CA ILE A 78 2.02 19.60 6.44
C ILE A 78 2.05 20.92 5.66
N GLY A 79 2.37 22.01 6.35
CA GLY A 79 2.26 23.36 5.78
C GLY A 79 0.81 23.65 5.38
N ASN A 80 0.60 23.92 4.09
CA ASN A 80 -0.73 24.24 3.54
C ASN A 80 -1.46 23.03 2.95
N GLU A 81 -0.88 21.82 3.02
CA GLU A 81 -1.45 20.62 2.43
C GLU A 81 -1.84 19.58 3.48
N GLU A 82 -2.99 18.94 3.28
CA GLU A 82 -3.42 17.76 4.04
C GLU A 82 -2.88 16.49 3.36
N VAL A 83 -2.09 15.71 4.09
CA VAL A 83 -1.53 14.45 3.62
C VAL A 83 -2.24 13.29 4.29
N LYS A 84 -2.94 12.46 3.49
CA LYS A 84 -3.68 11.28 3.99
C LYS A 84 -2.95 9.96 3.77
N LEU A 85 -2.14 9.86 2.73
CA LEU A 85 -1.51 8.60 2.34
C LEU A 85 -0.26 8.81 1.49
N SER A 86 0.65 7.86 1.57
CA SER A 86 1.76 7.68 0.63
C SER A 86 1.78 6.24 0.13
N LEU A 87 2.22 6.05 -1.12
CA LEU A 87 2.20 4.77 -1.80
C LEU A 87 3.55 4.46 -2.41
N PHE A 88 4.03 3.24 -2.19
CA PHE A 88 5.14 2.68 -2.93
C PHE A 88 4.80 1.25 -3.34
N ALA A 89 4.49 1.07 -4.62
CA ALA A 89 3.90 -0.18 -5.10
C ALA A 89 2.71 -0.61 -4.23
N ASP A 90 2.75 -1.81 -3.64
CA ASP A 90 1.72 -2.35 -2.75
C ASP A 90 1.85 -1.88 -1.28
N ASP A 91 2.95 -1.25 -0.89
CA ASP A 91 3.17 -0.71 0.45
C ASP A 91 2.52 0.68 0.59
N MET A 92 1.37 0.70 1.24
CA MET A 92 0.62 1.92 1.58
C MET A 92 0.85 2.31 3.04
N ILE A 93 1.21 3.57 3.27
CA ILE A 93 1.16 4.21 4.59
C ILE A 93 0.02 5.22 4.60
N LEU A 94 -0.75 5.22 5.69
CA LEU A 94 -1.90 6.10 5.89
C LEU A 94 -1.62 6.99 7.11
N TYR A 95 -1.88 8.27 6.96
CA TYR A 95 -1.77 9.27 8.02
C TYR A 95 -3.18 9.68 8.39
N ILE A 96 -3.55 9.43 9.64
CA ILE A 96 -4.94 9.55 10.10
C ILE A 96 -4.99 10.36 11.38
N GLU A 97 -5.73 11.46 11.33
CA GLU A 97 -6.23 12.17 12.51
C GLU A 97 -7.58 11.60 12.93
N ASN A 98 -7.90 11.70 14.23
CA ASN A 98 -9.14 11.20 14.83
C ASN A 98 -9.49 9.75 14.41
N PRO A 99 -8.63 8.77 14.74
CA PRO A 99 -8.69 7.42 14.18
C PRO A 99 -10.01 6.67 14.41
N LYS A 100 -10.79 7.00 15.46
CA LYS A 100 -12.07 6.33 15.72
C LYS A 100 -13.06 6.47 14.54
N GLU A 101 -13.19 7.68 14.00
CA GLU A 101 -14.12 7.97 12.90
C GLU A 101 -13.48 7.64 11.55
N SER A 102 -12.25 8.08 11.34
CA SER A 102 -11.52 7.91 10.08
C SER A 102 -11.27 6.44 9.69
N ILE A 103 -10.99 5.55 10.66
CA ILE A 103 -10.67 4.14 10.36
C ILE A 103 -11.90 3.37 9.89
N GLU A 104 -13.07 3.62 10.46
CA GLU A 104 -14.31 2.97 10.02
C GLU A 104 -14.58 3.29 8.54
N LYS A 105 -14.50 4.58 8.19
CA LYS A 105 -14.71 5.01 6.81
C LYS A 105 -13.65 4.49 5.85
N LEU A 106 -12.40 4.49 6.28
CA LEU A 106 -11.28 3.92 5.51
C LEU A 106 -11.53 2.44 5.17
N LEU A 107 -11.91 1.64 6.17
CA LEU A 107 -12.19 0.21 5.97
C LEU A 107 -13.37 0.00 5.02
N GLU A 108 -14.41 0.83 5.11
CA GLU A 108 -15.52 0.81 4.16
C GLU A 108 -15.04 1.02 2.71
N ILE A 109 -14.25 2.07 2.46
CA ILE A 109 -13.70 2.39 1.15
C ILE A 109 -12.82 1.24 0.62
N ILE A 110 -11.93 0.72 1.46
CA ILE A 110 -11.04 -0.39 1.13
C ILE A 110 -11.86 -1.65 0.78
N ASN A 111 -12.90 -1.97 1.56
CA ASN A 111 -13.74 -3.13 1.33
C ASN A 111 -14.56 -3.00 0.04
N ASN A 112 -15.09 -1.81 -0.25
CA ASN A 112 -15.79 -1.54 -1.50
C ASN A 112 -14.86 -1.64 -2.71
N TYR A 113 -13.65 -1.08 -2.59
CA TYR A 113 -12.62 -1.21 -3.62
C TYR A 113 -12.18 -2.66 -3.82
N SER A 114 -12.02 -3.43 -2.74
CA SER A 114 -11.68 -4.86 -2.75
C SER A 114 -12.65 -5.68 -3.60
N LYS A 115 -13.97 -5.47 -3.42
CA LYS A 115 -15.03 -6.16 -4.18
C LYS A 115 -14.93 -5.91 -5.69
N VAL A 116 -14.49 -4.72 -6.10
CA VAL A 116 -14.45 -4.31 -7.51
C VAL A 116 -13.11 -4.66 -8.16
N ALA A 117 -12.00 -4.40 -7.47
CA ALA A 117 -10.65 -4.51 -8.02
C ALA A 117 -10.01 -5.88 -7.75
N GLY A 118 -10.56 -6.68 -6.83
CA GLY A 118 -10.03 -8.00 -6.45
C GLY A 118 -8.79 -7.94 -5.55
N TYR A 119 -8.44 -6.75 -5.05
CA TYR A 119 -7.40 -6.60 -4.02
C TYR A 119 -7.93 -7.00 -2.65
N LYS A 120 -7.06 -7.43 -1.75
CA LYS A 120 -7.42 -7.74 -0.37
C LYS A 120 -6.32 -7.20 0.55
N ILE A 121 -6.70 -6.51 1.62
CA ILE A 121 -5.73 -6.09 2.63
C ILE A 121 -5.27 -7.31 3.43
N ASN A 122 -3.99 -7.31 3.79
CA ASN A 122 -3.47 -8.31 4.71
C ASN A 122 -3.50 -7.75 6.12
N VAL A 123 -4.64 -7.90 6.81
CA VAL A 123 -4.85 -7.37 8.17
C VAL A 123 -3.75 -7.81 9.13
N HIS A 124 -3.24 -9.05 8.99
CA HIS A 124 -2.18 -9.58 9.86
C HIS A 124 -0.80 -8.95 9.62
N LYS A 125 -0.55 -8.42 8.42
CA LYS A 125 0.68 -7.68 8.09
C LYS A 125 0.51 -6.17 8.27
N SER A 126 -0.72 -5.67 8.31
CA SER A 126 -1.01 -4.26 8.55
C SER A 126 -0.79 -3.90 10.01
N VAL A 127 -0.07 -2.81 10.23
CA VAL A 127 0.31 -2.34 11.56
C VAL A 127 -0.13 -0.88 11.72
N ALA A 128 -0.69 -0.56 12.88
CA ALA A 128 -0.97 0.81 13.27
C ALA A 128 0.15 1.34 14.18
N PHE A 129 0.53 2.59 13.99
CA PHE A 129 1.52 3.26 14.83
C PHE A 129 0.93 4.55 15.38
N LEU A 130 0.75 4.59 16.71
CA LEU A 130 0.01 5.66 17.36
C LEU A 130 0.97 6.74 17.88
N TYR A 131 0.75 7.97 17.41
CA TYR A 131 1.40 9.18 17.90
C TYR A 131 0.47 9.90 18.89
N THR A 132 0.36 9.37 20.11
CA THR A 132 -0.41 9.98 21.20
C THR A 132 0.37 9.90 22.50
N ASN A 133 0.26 10.95 23.31
CA ASN A 133 0.79 11.00 24.68
C ASN A 133 -0.29 10.64 25.71
N ASN A 134 -1.52 10.35 25.28
CA ASN A 134 -2.64 10.02 26.15
C ASN A 134 -2.83 8.49 26.24
N GLU A 135 -2.47 7.92 27.38
CA GLU A 135 -2.57 6.48 27.65
C GLU A 135 -4.01 5.95 27.58
N LEU A 136 -5.00 6.73 28.02
CA LEU A 136 -6.41 6.35 27.96
C LEU A 136 -6.87 6.22 26.50
N THR A 137 -6.54 7.22 25.68
CA THR A 137 -6.82 7.18 24.24
C THR A 137 -6.10 6.02 23.55
N GLU A 138 -4.84 5.76 23.90
CA GLU A 138 -4.10 4.62 23.34
C GLU A 138 -4.78 3.28 23.67
N LYS A 139 -5.26 3.11 24.91
CA LYS A 139 -5.97 1.91 25.36
C LYS A 139 -7.32 1.74 24.66
N GLU A 140 -8.08 2.82 24.48
CA GLU A 140 -9.33 2.80 23.73
C GLU A 140 -9.09 2.41 22.27
N LEU A 141 -8.07 3.01 21.64
CA LEU A 141 -7.74 2.72 20.24
C LEU A 141 -7.31 1.27 20.05
N LYS A 142 -6.54 0.71 20.99
CA LYS A 142 -6.17 -0.72 21.02
C LYS A 142 -7.35 -1.66 20.93
N ASN A 143 -8.50 -1.29 21.49
CA ASN A 143 -9.69 -2.13 21.46
C ASN A 143 -10.57 -1.89 20.24
N SER A 144 -10.42 -0.74 19.56
CA SER A 144 -11.30 -0.33 18.46
C SER A 144 -10.76 -0.65 17.07
N ILE A 145 -9.44 -0.64 16.88
CA ILE A 145 -8.85 -0.78 15.55
C ILE A 145 -8.50 -2.24 15.24
N PRO A 146 -8.70 -2.72 13.99
CA PRO A 146 -8.48 -4.13 13.65
C PRO A 146 -6.99 -4.48 13.40
N PHE A 147 -6.08 -3.52 13.59
CA PHE A 147 -4.67 -3.66 13.24
C PHE A 147 -3.82 -3.87 14.50
N THR A 148 -2.73 -4.61 14.34
CA THR A 148 -1.72 -4.74 15.40
C THR A 148 -1.09 -3.37 15.65
N ILE A 149 -1.05 -2.94 16.91
CA ILE A 149 -0.42 -1.66 17.28
C ILE A 149 1.06 -1.88 17.61
N ALA A 150 1.94 -1.21 16.87
CA ALA A 150 3.35 -1.12 17.19
C ALA A 150 3.57 -0.13 18.35
N THR A 151 4.40 -0.52 19.31
CA THR A 151 4.64 0.27 20.52
C THR A 151 5.88 1.15 20.43
N LYS A 152 6.91 0.71 19.71
CA LYS A 152 8.22 1.38 19.65
C LYS A 152 8.55 1.97 18.28
N ARG A 153 8.46 1.13 17.24
CA ARG A 153 8.83 1.49 15.87
C ARG A 153 8.03 0.68 14.85
N ILE A 154 7.93 1.22 13.64
CA ILE A 154 7.50 0.49 12.43
C ILE A 154 8.58 0.57 11.36
N LYS A 155 8.68 -0.42 10.48
CA LYS A 155 9.61 -0.39 9.35
C LYS A 155 8.84 -0.11 8.06
N TYR A 156 9.25 0.92 7.33
CA TYR A 156 8.67 1.29 6.03
C TYR A 156 9.81 1.57 5.04
N LEU A 157 9.81 0.86 3.90
CA LEU A 157 10.83 0.98 2.84
C LEU A 157 12.28 0.93 3.36
N GLY A 158 12.55 0.03 4.31
CA GLY A 158 13.88 -0.13 4.91
C GLY A 158 14.15 0.77 6.12
N ILE A 159 13.35 1.82 6.33
CA ILE A 159 13.55 2.80 7.40
C ILE A 159 12.66 2.50 8.61
N ASN A 160 13.25 2.50 9.79
CA ASN A 160 12.58 2.45 11.08
C ASN A 160 12.02 3.84 11.43
N LEU A 161 10.70 3.95 11.53
CA LEU A 161 9.99 5.12 12.04
C LEU A 161 9.75 4.94 13.54
N THR A 162 10.16 5.91 14.33
CA THR A 162 10.07 5.92 15.79
C THR A 162 9.03 6.93 16.28
N LYS A 163 8.63 6.82 17.55
CA LYS A 163 7.78 7.82 18.21
C LYS A 163 8.52 9.15 18.38
N GLU A 164 9.80 9.08 18.72
CA GLU A 164 10.64 10.26 18.94
C GLU A 164 11.60 10.49 17.76
N VAL A 165 11.58 11.71 17.22
CA VAL A 165 12.41 12.10 16.06
C VAL A 165 13.89 11.95 16.34
N LYS A 166 14.33 12.19 17.59
CA LYS A 166 15.74 12.08 18.00
C LYS A 166 16.33 10.67 17.81
N ASP A 167 15.47 9.65 17.82
CA ASP A 167 15.89 8.25 17.71
C ASP A 167 16.09 7.82 16.25
N LEU A 168 15.52 8.55 15.28
CA LEU A 168 15.57 8.19 13.86
C LEU A 168 17.00 8.03 13.34
N TYR A 169 17.94 8.89 13.78
CA TYR A 169 19.32 8.81 13.36
C TYR A 169 19.99 7.51 13.83
N ASN A 170 19.85 7.20 15.12
CA ASN A 170 20.49 6.04 15.73
C ASN A 170 19.89 4.73 15.22
N GLU A 171 18.57 4.69 15.03
CA GLU A 171 17.82 3.50 14.62
C GLU A 171 17.99 3.14 13.14
N ASN A 172 18.51 4.06 12.31
CA ASN A 172 18.64 3.85 10.87
C ASN A 172 20.07 3.98 10.37
N TYR A 173 20.79 5.04 10.76
CA TYR A 173 22.06 5.40 10.13
C TYR A 173 23.26 4.91 10.93
N LYS A 174 23.20 4.92 12.26
CA LYS A 174 24.37 4.56 13.09
C LYS A 174 24.89 3.15 12.81
N THR A 175 24.00 2.17 12.71
CA THR A 175 24.38 0.78 12.37
C THR A 175 24.80 0.65 10.91
N PHE A 176 24.04 1.26 10.00
CA PHE A 176 24.31 1.19 8.56
C PHE A 176 25.66 1.82 8.18
N LEU A 177 26.02 2.95 8.78
CA LEU A 177 27.32 3.58 8.57
C LEU A 177 28.47 2.69 9.08
N LYS A 178 28.25 1.97 10.18
CA LYS A 178 29.23 1.02 10.69
C LYS A 178 29.43 -0.16 9.76
N GLU A 179 28.35 -0.69 9.19
CA GLU A 179 28.41 -1.75 8.17
C GLU A 179 29.18 -1.28 6.94
N ILE A 180 28.93 -0.06 6.46
CA ILE A 180 29.71 0.54 5.35
C ILE A 180 31.19 0.66 5.72
N ASP A 181 31.52 1.15 6.92
CA ASP A 181 32.92 1.29 7.36
C ASP A 181 33.64 -0.05 7.50
N ASP A 182 32.91 -1.12 7.84
CA ASP A 182 33.47 -2.47 7.93
C ASP A 182 33.61 -3.13 6.56
N ASP A 183 32.72 -2.84 5.60
CA ASP A 183 32.80 -3.33 4.21
C ASP A 183 33.91 -2.65 3.37
N ILE A 184 34.32 -1.43 3.75
CA ILE A 184 35.38 -0.68 3.06
C ILE A 184 36.80 -1.10 3.53
N LYS A 185 36.92 -1.80 4.66
CA LYS A 185 38.20 -2.29 5.20
C LYS A 185 38.61 -3.62 4.60
#